data_AF-A0A816D8H1-F1
#
_entry.id   AF-A0A816D8H1-F1
#
_cell.length_a   1.000
_cell.length_b   1.000
_cell.length_c   1.000
_cell.angle_alpha   90.00
_cell.angle_beta   90.00
_cell.angle_gamma   90.00
#
_symmetry.space_group_name_H-M   'P 1'
#
loop_
_entity.id
_entity.type
_entity.pdbx_description
1 polymer ?
#
loop_
_entity_poly.entity_id
_entity_poly.type
_entity_poly.pdbx_seq_one_letter_code
_entity_poly.pdbx_strand_id
1 'polypeptide(L)'
;ISLIRFIISLAANQSLTILKQVYAPDLEAMFYSCQSIHKFVDDLSQKFETAQVTTDVETIHRTVVKLEVDLLKNWLADTPDKYNEILYLIGRKDNHLWRYSTKIFSYILQKLDLLESVQKYHGQIPHSDDYIRLEEYLQSFHRESDKIERLLVDRIHMDLMLNISEEQYADRSIDR
;
A
#
# COMPACT_ATOMS: atom_id res chain seq x y z
N ILE A 1 -1.22 -12.05 4.30
CA ILE A 1 -1.24 -13.27 3.45
C ILE A 1 -0.02 -14.13 3.83
N SER A 2 -0.13 -15.47 3.88
CA SER A 2 1.04 -16.35 4.07
C SER A 2 1.78 -16.50 2.74
N LEU A 3 3.08 -16.19 2.69
CA LEU A 3 3.93 -16.32 1.50
C LEU A 3 3.89 -17.74 0.91
N ILE A 4 3.83 -18.76 1.76
CA ILE A 4 3.73 -20.16 1.34
C ILE A 4 2.40 -20.41 0.61
N ARG A 5 1.28 -19.98 1.21
CA ARG A 5 -0.05 -20.12 0.57
C ARG A 5 -0.13 -19.34 -0.73
N PHE A 6 0.49 -18.17 -0.79
CA PHE A 6 0.61 -17.35 -1.97
C PHE A 6 1.33 -18.10 -3.11
N ILE A 7 2.54 -18.63 -2.86
CA ILE A 7 3.32 -19.35 -3.86
C ILE A 7 2.58 -20.61 -4.35
N ILE A 8 1.99 -21.38 -3.43
CA ILE A 8 1.22 -22.58 -3.79
C ILE A 8 0.02 -22.22 -4.67
N SER A 9 -0.68 -21.12 -4.38
CA SER A 9 -1.85 -20.69 -5.16
C SER A 9 -1.51 -20.27 -6.59
N LEU A 10 -0.33 -19.69 -6.81
CA LEU A 10 0.09 -19.22 -8.13
C LEU A 10 0.79 -20.29 -8.97
N ALA A 11 1.47 -21.23 -8.32
CA ALA A 11 2.35 -22.17 -9.00
C ALA A 11 2.31 -23.55 -8.35
N ALA A 12 1.14 -24.16 -8.20
CA ALA A 12 0.98 -25.45 -7.49
C ALA A 12 2.05 -26.49 -7.86
N ASN A 13 2.29 -26.68 -9.17
CA ASN A 13 3.24 -27.67 -9.71
C ASN A 13 4.72 -27.28 -9.57
N GLN A 14 5.04 -25.99 -9.38
CA GLN A 14 6.40 -25.47 -9.24
C GLN A 14 6.67 -24.87 -7.85
N SER A 15 5.69 -24.98 -6.94
CA SER A 15 5.66 -24.26 -5.66
C SER A 15 6.84 -24.61 -4.79
N LEU A 16 7.22 -25.88 -4.72
CA LEU A 16 8.39 -26.33 -3.97
C LEU A 16 9.70 -25.80 -4.55
N THR A 17 9.82 -25.71 -5.88
CA THR A 17 11.00 -25.15 -6.56
C THR A 17 11.14 -23.67 -6.25
N ILE A 18 10.05 -22.90 -6.41
CA ILE A 18 10.02 -21.47 -6.11
C ILE A 18 10.28 -21.22 -4.62
N LEU A 19 9.67 -22.01 -3.72
CA LEU A 19 9.90 -21.92 -2.29
C LEU A 19 11.37 -22.16 -1.94
N LYS A 20 12.03 -23.18 -2.50
CA LYS A 20 13.46 -23.42 -2.27
C LYS A 20 14.35 -22.27 -2.75
N GLN A 21 13.97 -21.62 -3.85
CA GLN A 21 14.70 -20.45 -4.37
C GLN A 21 14.43 -19.17 -3.57
N VAL A 22 13.32 -19.09 -2.85
CA VAL A 22 12.91 -17.94 -2.03
C VAL A 22 13.42 -18.07 -0.59
N TYR A 23 13.44 -19.29 -0.07
CA TYR A 23 13.90 -19.61 1.29
C TYR A 23 15.43 -19.65 1.33
N ALA A 24 16.06 -18.48 1.17
CA ALA A 24 17.49 -18.29 1.38
C ALA A 24 17.80 -18.08 2.89
N PRO A 25 19.05 -18.30 3.33
CA PRO A 25 19.52 -17.68 4.56
C PRO A 25 19.25 -16.17 4.47
N ASP A 26 18.77 -15.56 5.56
CA ASP A 26 18.42 -14.12 5.62
C ASP A 26 17.04 -13.71 5.06
N LEU A 27 16.06 -14.62 5.08
CA LEU A 27 14.66 -14.28 4.73
C LEU A 27 14.12 -13.09 5.54
N GLU A 28 14.46 -12.96 6.83
CA GLU A 28 14.07 -11.80 7.63
C GLU A 28 14.66 -10.49 7.09
N ALA A 29 15.88 -10.51 6.54
CA ALA A 29 16.53 -9.31 6.04
C ALA A 29 15.83 -8.70 4.82
N MET A 30 15.05 -9.51 4.11
CA MET A 30 14.22 -9.08 2.98
C MET A 30 13.09 -8.14 3.42
N PHE A 31 12.74 -8.11 4.71
CA PHE A 31 11.62 -7.32 5.25
C PHE A 31 12.06 -6.14 6.14
N TYR A 32 13.36 -5.80 6.21
CA TYR A 32 13.84 -4.69 7.03
C TYR A 32 13.62 -3.29 6.45
N SER A 33 13.43 -3.16 5.14
CA SER A 33 13.25 -1.87 4.48
C SER A 33 12.27 -1.92 3.33
N CYS A 34 11.67 -0.77 2.99
CA CYS A 34 10.83 -0.60 1.79
C CYS A 34 11.54 -1.13 0.53
N GLN A 35 12.81 -0.78 0.36
CA GLN A 35 13.60 -1.22 -0.79
C GLN A 35 13.85 -2.73 -0.80
N SER A 36 14.13 -3.34 0.35
CA SER A 36 14.33 -4.80 0.45
C SER A 36 13.05 -5.55 0.08
N ILE A 37 11.89 -5.07 0.54
CA ILE A 37 10.59 -5.66 0.23
C ILE A 37 10.31 -5.57 -1.27
N HIS A 38 10.53 -4.40 -1.87
CA HIS A 38 10.32 -4.20 -3.30
C HIS A 38 11.22 -5.13 -4.14
N LYS A 39 12.51 -5.20 -3.83
CA LYS A 39 13.45 -6.11 -4.51
C LYS A 39 13.04 -7.56 -4.38
N PHE A 40 12.61 -7.99 -3.20
CA PHE A 40 12.14 -9.34 -2.96
C PHE A 40 10.95 -9.70 -3.85
N VAL A 41 9.99 -8.78 -3.99
CA VAL A 41 8.79 -8.95 -4.82
C VAL A 41 9.13 -8.96 -6.31
N ASP A 42 10.07 -8.12 -6.75
CA ASP A 42 10.57 -8.12 -8.12
C ASP A 42 11.25 -9.46 -8.46
N ASP A 43 12.14 -9.94 -7.59
CA ASP A 43 12.80 -11.24 -7.74
C ASP A 43 11.79 -12.39 -7.78
N LEU A 44 10.75 -12.31 -6.96
CA LEU A 44 9.67 -13.29 -6.93
C LEU A 44 8.85 -13.27 -8.23
N SER A 45 8.57 -12.09 -8.79
CA SER A 45 7.91 -11.95 -10.10
C SER A 45 8.72 -12.62 -11.21
N GLN A 46 10.03 -12.35 -11.26
CA GLN A 46 10.93 -12.97 -12.24
C GLN A 46 10.98 -14.50 -12.11
N LYS A 47 10.94 -15.02 -10.87
CA LYS A 47 10.87 -16.48 -10.63
C LYS A 47 9.56 -17.09 -11.15
N PHE A 48 8.43 -16.40 -11.04
CA PHE A 48 7.18 -16.88 -11.64
C PHE A 48 7.20 -16.79 -13.17
N GLU A 49 7.79 -15.75 -13.76
CA GLU A 49 7.89 -15.63 -15.22
C GLU A 49 8.81 -16.69 -15.84
N THR A 50 9.87 -17.07 -15.13
CA THR A 50 10.84 -18.08 -15.59
C THR A 50 10.42 -19.51 -15.26
N ALA A 51 9.66 -19.71 -14.18
CA ALA A 51 8.99 -20.98 -13.94
C ALA A 51 7.90 -21.14 -15.01
N GLN A 52 7.84 -22.28 -15.69
CA GLN A 52 6.77 -22.59 -16.64
C GLN A 52 5.42 -22.82 -15.92
N VAL A 53 4.92 -21.78 -15.27
CA VAL A 53 3.65 -21.79 -14.55
C VAL A 53 2.49 -21.71 -15.53
N THR A 54 1.42 -22.42 -15.19
CA THR A 54 0.19 -22.48 -15.99
C THR A 54 -0.72 -21.28 -15.77
N THR A 55 -0.47 -20.50 -14.72
CA THR A 55 -1.21 -19.28 -14.37
C THR A 55 -0.85 -18.16 -15.34
N ASP A 56 -1.84 -17.39 -15.78
CA ASP A 56 -1.62 -16.29 -16.70
C ASP A 56 -0.80 -15.14 -16.07
N VAL A 57 -0.06 -14.42 -16.91
CA VAL A 57 0.87 -13.34 -16.51
C VAL A 57 0.15 -12.21 -15.77
N GLU A 58 -1.08 -11.88 -16.18
CA GLU A 58 -1.84 -10.80 -15.53
C GLU A 58 -2.22 -11.18 -14.09
N THR A 59 -2.70 -12.41 -13.87
CA THR A 59 -3.00 -12.94 -12.55
C THR A 59 -1.76 -12.98 -11.67
N ILE A 60 -0.61 -13.41 -12.20
CA ILE A 60 0.67 -13.39 -11.46
C ILE A 60 0.99 -11.96 -11.05
N HIS A 61 1.05 -11.04 -12.01
CA HIS A 61 1.38 -9.63 -11.77
C HIS A 61 0.45 -9.00 -10.73
N ARG A 62 -0.87 -9.16 -10.90
CA ARG A 62 -1.88 -8.67 -9.96
C ARG A 62 -1.70 -9.22 -8.56
N THR A 63 -1.40 -10.51 -8.44
CA THR A 63 -1.30 -11.18 -7.15
C THR A 63 -0.01 -10.78 -6.46
N VAL A 64 1.10 -10.66 -7.19
CA VAL A 64 2.39 -10.19 -6.66
C VAL A 64 2.29 -8.74 -6.16
N VAL A 65 1.66 -7.83 -6.91
CA VAL A 65 1.46 -6.44 -6.44
C VAL A 65 0.61 -6.40 -5.16
N LYS A 66 -0.40 -7.26 -5.03
CA LYS A 66 -1.19 -7.37 -3.78
C LYS A 66 -0.34 -7.86 -2.61
N LEU A 67 0.56 -8.82 -2.84
CA LEU A 67 1.49 -9.30 -1.81
C LEU A 67 2.41 -8.17 -1.37
N GLU A 68 2.99 -7.42 -2.31
CA GLU A 68 3.87 -6.29 -2.02
C GLU A 68 3.17 -5.24 -1.16
N VAL A 69 1.93 -4.85 -1.52
CA VAL A 69 1.14 -3.91 -0.71
C VAL A 69 0.92 -4.43 0.70
N ASP A 70 0.55 -5.70 0.87
CA ASP A 70 0.32 -6.27 2.20
C ASP A 70 1.62 -6.33 3.02
N LEU A 71 2.77 -6.61 2.40
CA LEU A 71 4.08 -6.59 3.05
C LEU A 71 4.50 -5.17 3.46
N LEU A 72 4.40 -4.20 2.54
CA LEU A 72 4.71 -2.80 2.80
C LEU A 72 3.81 -2.20 3.87
N LYS A 73 2.52 -2.55 3.89
CA LYS A 73 1.59 -2.15 4.95
C LYS A 73 2.05 -2.69 6.31
N ASN A 74 2.41 -3.96 6.39
CA ASN A 74 2.86 -4.55 7.65
C ASN A 74 4.17 -3.92 8.13
N TRP A 75 5.13 -3.72 7.22
CA TRP A 75 6.38 -3.02 7.53
C TRP A 75 6.13 -1.58 8.02
N LEU A 76 5.22 -0.85 7.37
CA LEU A 76 4.84 0.50 7.80
C LEU A 76 4.16 0.51 9.19
N ALA A 77 3.51 -0.59 9.58
CA ALA A 77 2.97 -0.71 10.93
C ALA A 77 4.06 -0.67 12.00
N ASP A 78 5.22 -1.28 11.71
CA ASP A 78 6.38 -1.32 12.61
C ASP A 78 7.27 -0.07 12.48
N THR A 79 7.26 0.60 11.32
CA THR A 79 8.06 1.81 11.07
C THR A 79 7.21 2.98 10.51
N PRO A 80 6.26 3.52 11.30
CA PRO A 80 5.24 4.42 10.77
C PRO A 80 5.76 5.76 10.27
N ASP A 81 6.92 6.21 10.77
CA ASP A 81 7.52 7.50 10.38
C ASP A 81 8.22 7.43 9.01
N LYS A 82 8.25 6.25 8.38
CA LYS A 82 8.88 6.00 7.07
C LYS A 82 7.90 5.95 5.91
N TYR A 83 6.70 6.51 6.07
CA TYR A 83 5.67 6.49 5.03
C TYR A 83 6.14 7.14 3.72
N ASN A 84 7.03 8.12 3.78
CA ASN A 84 7.66 8.77 2.63
C ASN A 84 8.41 7.79 1.72
N GLU A 85 9.06 6.75 2.27
CA GLU A 85 9.73 5.70 1.47
C GLU A 85 8.72 4.94 0.59
N ILE A 86 7.50 4.74 1.08
CA ILE A 86 6.43 4.04 0.34
C ILE A 86 5.76 4.97 -0.66
N LEU A 87 5.54 6.24 -0.30
CA LEU A 87 5.03 7.25 -1.23
C LEU A 87 5.99 7.40 -2.42
N TYR A 88 7.30 7.38 -2.17
CA TYR A 88 8.32 7.40 -3.21
C TYR A 88 8.14 6.23 -4.16
N LEU A 89 8.02 5.03 -3.61
CA LEU A 89 7.88 3.80 -4.38
C LEU A 89 6.60 3.78 -5.25
N ILE A 90 5.46 4.25 -4.71
CA ILE A 90 4.18 4.35 -5.44
C ILE A 90 4.24 5.43 -6.55
N GLY A 91 5.02 6.49 -6.32
CA GLY A 91 5.21 7.59 -7.26
C GLY A 91 5.92 7.19 -8.55
N ARG A 92 6.84 6.21 -8.48
CA ARG A 92 7.64 5.75 -9.62
C ARG A 92 6.76 5.32 -10.80
N LYS A 93 7.12 5.76 -12.01
CA LYS A 93 6.36 5.49 -13.25
C LYS A 93 6.17 4.01 -13.55
N ASP A 94 7.19 3.20 -13.32
CA ASP A 94 7.19 1.78 -13.67
C ASP A 94 6.54 0.91 -12.58
N ASN A 95 6.06 1.53 -11.49
CA ASN A 95 5.49 0.83 -10.36
C ASN A 95 3.94 0.85 -10.42
N HIS A 96 3.32 -0.33 -10.26
CA HIS A 96 1.87 -0.52 -10.30
C HIS A 96 1.19 -0.66 -8.92
N LEU A 97 1.93 -0.44 -7.82
CA LEU A 97 1.44 -0.49 -6.43
C LEU A 97 0.22 0.40 -6.19
N TRP A 98 0.12 1.52 -6.89
CA TRP A 98 -1.02 2.43 -6.78
C TRP A 98 -2.36 1.71 -6.95
N ARG A 99 -2.44 0.65 -7.76
CA ARG A 99 -3.66 -0.13 -8.02
C ARG A 99 -4.23 -0.83 -6.78
N TYR A 100 -3.41 -1.10 -5.77
CA TYR A 100 -3.81 -1.80 -4.55
C TYR A 100 -3.44 -1.03 -3.27
N SER A 101 -2.88 0.17 -3.41
CA SER A 101 -2.35 1.02 -2.34
C SER A 101 -3.40 1.63 -1.40
N THR A 102 -4.70 1.43 -1.62
CA THR A 102 -5.77 2.00 -0.78
C THR A 102 -5.56 1.76 0.71
N LYS A 103 -5.10 0.55 1.08
CA LYS A 103 -4.81 0.20 2.49
C LYS A 103 -3.62 0.98 3.05
N ILE A 104 -2.59 1.20 2.24
CA ILE A 104 -1.40 1.98 2.62
C ILE A 104 -1.82 3.44 2.84
N PHE A 105 -2.55 4.03 1.88
CA PHE A 105 -3.04 5.40 2.02
C PHE A 105 -3.96 5.58 3.22
N SER A 106 -4.87 4.64 3.48
CA SER A 106 -5.73 4.69 4.68
C SER A 106 -4.90 4.70 5.96
N TYR A 107 -3.85 3.85 6.03
CA TYR A 107 -2.96 3.80 7.17
C TYR A 107 -2.18 5.12 7.35
N ILE A 108 -1.66 5.69 6.25
CA ILE A 108 -0.96 6.98 6.28
C ILE A 108 -1.89 8.10 6.76
N LEU A 109 -3.10 8.19 6.21
CA LEU A 109 -4.09 9.20 6.61
C LEU A 109 -4.46 9.09 8.10
N GLN A 110 -4.62 7.86 8.60
CA GLN A 110 -4.90 7.61 10.02
C GLN A 110 -3.72 7.99 10.90
N LYS A 111 -2.49 7.63 10.50
CA LYS A 111 -1.26 7.96 11.25
C LYS A 111 -1.05 9.47 11.35
N LEU A 112 -1.36 10.21 10.29
CA LEU A 112 -1.23 11.67 10.22
C LEU A 112 -2.46 12.40 10.79
N ASP A 113 -3.45 11.67 11.29
CA ASP A 113 -4.72 12.21 11.82
C ASP A 113 -5.45 13.16 10.85
N LEU A 114 -5.23 12.98 9.54
CA LEU A 114 -5.67 13.93 8.52
C LEU A 114 -7.20 13.89 8.35
N LEU A 115 -7.79 12.70 8.42
CA LEU A 115 -9.25 12.56 8.25
C LEU A 115 -10.02 13.19 9.42
N GLU A 116 -9.62 12.87 10.66
CA GLU A 116 -10.25 13.42 11.87
C GLU A 116 -10.07 14.94 11.91
N SER A 117 -8.88 15.42 11.56
CA SER A 117 -8.58 16.85 11.48
C SER A 117 -9.46 17.57 10.43
N VAL A 118 -9.58 17.02 9.23
CA VAL A 118 -10.44 17.58 8.17
C VAL A 118 -11.90 17.65 8.62
N GLN A 119 -12.41 16.63 9.33
CA GLN A 119 -13.76 16.65 9.88
C GLN A 119 -13.93 17.70 10.98
N LYS A 120 -13.00 17.73 11.94
CA LYS A 120 -13.04 18.59 13.12
C LYS A 120 -12.90 20.07 12.78
N TYR A 121 -12.10 20.40 11.77
CA TYR A 121 -11.82 21.78 11.36
C TYR A 121 -12.50 22.17 10.05
N HIS A 122 -13.62 21.52 9.70
CA HIS A 122 -14.48 21.88 8.55
C HIS A 122 -13.71 22.01 7.22
N GLY A 123 -12.85 21.04 6.92
CA GLY A 123 -12.03 21.04 5.71
C GLY A 123 -10.65 21.68 5.86
N GLN A 124 -10.34 22.28 7.00
CA GLN A 124 -9.00 22.83 7.26
C GLN A 124 -8.07 21.75 7.78
N ILE A 125 -6.86 21.69 7.22
CA ILE A 125 -5.81 20.81 7.71
C ILE A 125 -4.97 21.60 8.72
N PRO A 126 -4.84 21.13 9.98
CA PRO A 126 -4.03 21.80 10.97
C PRO A 126 -2.55 21.77 10.56
N HIS A 127 -1.84 22.87 10.83
CA HIS A 127 -0.39 22.94 10.65
C HIS A 127 0.33 22.12 11.73
N SER A 128 0.29 20.79 11.61
CA SER A 128 1.10 19.87 12.39
C SER A 128 2.45 19.63 11.70
N ASP A 129 3.48 19.29 12.48
CA ASP A 129 4.81 18.95 11.94
C ASP A 129 4.73 17.79 10.94
N ASP A 130 3.81 16.84 11.15
CA ASP A 130 3.60 15.69 10.29
C ASP A 130 2.96 16.08 8.94
N TYR A 131 2.01 17.02 8.95
CA TYR A 131 1.45 17.57 7.72
C TYR A 131 2.49 18.40 6.96
N ILE A 132 3.27 19.23 7.65
CA ILE A 132 4.35 20.01 7.05
C ILE A 132 5.36 19.07 6.35
N ARG A 133 5.77 17.98 7.01
CA ARG A 133 6.66 16.99 6.40
C ARG A 133 6.07 16.30 5.17
N LEU A 134 4.77 15.99 5.19
CA LEU A 134 4.08 15.46 4.02
C LEU A 134 4.05 16.49 2.88
N GLU A 135 3.73 17.74 3.17
CA GLU A 135 3.70 18.83 2.19
C GLU A 135 5.10 19.07 1.58
N GLU A 136 6.14 19.19 2.41
CA GLU A 136 7.53 19.32 1.96
C GLU A 136 7.95 18.15 1.07
N TYR A 137 7.56 16.93 1.45
CA TYR A 137 7.81 15.74 0.64
C TYR A 137 7.12 15.84 -0.73
N LEU A 138 5.83 16.16 -0.79
CA LEU A 138 5.07 16.28 -2.03
C LEU A 138 5.64 17.39 -2.92
N GLN A 139 5.99 18.55 -2.35
CA GLN A 139 6.60 19.65 -3.09
C GLN A 139 7.97 19.31 -3.68
N SER A 140 8.76 18.47 -2.99
CA SER A 140 10.06 17.99 -3.50
C SER A 140 9.95 17.07 -4.71
N PHE A 141 8.73 16.58 -5.01
CA PHE A 141 8.45 15.49 -5.95
C PHE A 141 7.77 15.94 -7.26
N HIS A 142 7.96 17.21 -7.65
CA HIS A 142 7.43 18.03 -8.76
C HIS A 142 6.61 17.42 -9.94
N ARG A 143 6.74 16.15 -10.32
CA ARG A 143 5.93 15.49 -11.38
C ARG A 143 5.28 14.18 -10.95
N GLU A 144 5.77 13.53 -9.91
CA GLU A 144 5.23 12.27 -9.39
C GLU A 144 4.34 12.53 -8.16
N SER A 145 4.41 13.74 -7.58
CA SER A 145 3.54 14.23 -6.50
C SER A 145 2.07 14.28 -6.89
N ASP A 146 1.72 14.75 -8.09
CA ASP A 146 0.32 14.91 -8.54
C ASP A 146 -0.49 13.62 -8.44
N LYS A 147 0.16 12.48 -8.74
CA LYS A 147 -0.46 11.16 -8.62
C LYS A 147 -0.72 10.81 -7.15
N ILE A 148 0.24 11.07 -6.28
CA ILE A 148 0.13 10.78 -4.84
C ILE A 148 -0.90 11.68 -4.18
N GLU A 149 -0.86 12.99 -4.46
CA GLU A 149 -1.83 13.98 -4.02
C GLU A 149 -3.24 13.57 -4.43
N ARG A 150 -3.44 13.21 -5.70
CA ARG A 150 -4.74 12.75 -6.19
C ARG A 150 -5.21 11.50 -5.45
N LEU A 151 -4.35 10.51 -5.24
CA LEU A 151 -4.71 9.29 -4.51
C LEU A 151 -5.08 9.57 -3.05
N LEU A 152 -4.38 10.50 -2.38
CA LEU A 152 -4.69 10.95 -1.02
C LEU A 152 -6.04 11.69 -0.98
N VAL A 153 -6.26 12.64 -1.89
CA VAL A 153 -7.50 13.42 -1.98
C VAL A 153 -8.70 12.53 -2.29
N ASP A 154 -8.58 11.65 -3.30
CA ASP A 154 -9.62 10.70 -3.67
C ASP A 154 -9.98 9.80 -2.47
N ARG A 155 -8.98 9.43 -1.65
CA ARG A 155 -9.20 8.62 -0.46
C ARG A 155 -9.94 9.37 0.64
N ILE A 156 -9.50 10.58 0.98
CA ILE A 156 -10.19 11.45 1.95
C ILE A 156 -11.64 11.69 1.49
N HIS A 157 -11.84 11.99 0.21
CA HIS A 157 -13.16 12.22 -0.35
C HIS A 157 -14.07 10.98 -0.21
N MET A 158 -13.57 9.80 -0.57
CA MET A 158 -14.32 8.55 -0.40
C MET A 158 -14.69 8.28 1.05
N ASP A 159 -13.74 8.44 1.98
CA ASP A 159 -13.99 8.17 3.39
C ASP A 159 -14.99 9.18 3.99
N LEU A 160 -14.92 10.46 3.61
CA LEU A 160 -15.91 11.47 4.01
C LEU A 160 -17.32 11.15 3.48
N MET A 161 -17.44 10.80 2.19
CA MET A 161 -18.74 10.50 1.58
C MET A 161 -19.39 9.25 2.18
N LEU A 162 -18.60 8.24 2.55
CA LEU A 162 -19.10 7.03 3.23
C LEU A 162 -19.52 7.34 4.66
N ASN A 163 -18.75 8.12 5.41
CA ASN A 163 -19.07 8.46 6.81
C ASN A 163 -20.30 9.38 6.93
N ILE A 164 -20.51 10.32 6.00
CA ILE A 164 -21.73 11.15 5.94
C ILE A 164 -22.97 10.27 5.76
N SER A 165 -22.86 9.16 5.04
CA SER A 165 -23.99 8.26 4.84
C SER A 165 -24.38 7.53 6.13
N GLU A 166 -23.43 7.09 6.95
CA GLU A 166 -23.72 6.39 8.21
C GLU A 166 -24.33 7.31 9.28
N GLU A 167 -23.85 8.54 9.42
CA GLU A 167 -24.42 9.53 10.35
C GLU A 167 -25.87 9.90 9.95
N GLN A 168 -26.15 10.06 8.65
CA GLN A 168 -27.50 10.33 8.15
C GLN A 168 -28.46 9.13 8.30
N TYR A 169 -27.96 7.89 8.37
CA TYR A 169 -28.78 6.72 8.67
C TYR A 169 -29.04 6.55 10.18
N ALA A 170 -28.05 6.86 11.02
CA ALA A 170 -28.21 6.83 12.48
C ALA A 170 -29.24 7.86 12.96
N ASP A 171 -29.19 9.09 12.43
CA ASP A 171 -30.11 10.18 12.81
C ASP A 171 -31.56 9.89 12.37
N ARG A 172 -31.75 9.15 11.26
CA ARG A 172 -33.09 8.71 10.80
C ARG A 172 -33.64 7.48 11.51
N SER A 173 -32.84 6.82 12.34
CA SER A 173 -33.26 5.64 13.11
C SER A 173 -33.76 5.96 14.51
N ILE A 174 -33.57 7.20 14.97
CA ILE A 174 -34.03 7.70 16.28
C ILE A 174 -35.46 8.28 16.17
N ASP A 175 -35.91 8.62 14.96
CA ASP A 175 -37.26 9.16 14.68
C ASP A 175 -38.28 8.09 14.20
N ARG A 176 -38.11 6.81 14.58
CA ARG A 176 -39.09 5.74 14.30
C ARG A 176 -39.57 5.02 15.55
#